data_AF-A0A2P4URP4-F1
#
_entry.id   AF-A0A2P4URP4-F1
#
_cell.length_a   1.000
_cell.length_b   1.000
_cell.length_c   1.000
_cell.angle_alpha   90.00
_cell.angle_beta   90.00
_cell.angle_gamma   90.00
#
_symmetry.space_group_name_H-M   'P 1'
#
loop_
_entity.id
_entity.type
_entity.pdbx_description
1 polymer ?
#
loop_
_entity_poly.entity_id
_entity_poly.type
_entity_poly.pdbx_seq_one_letter_code
_entity_poly.pdbx_strand_id
1 'polypeptide(L)'
;MNEAQITVTGWVAAEPIYSVTAAGTSCLSLRIGCTPRRYDRQAGQWQDLETMFLTVQCWRSLADNVNSSEFRRGHPVIVTGRLRIRQYEKDGANRFAAEIEAVTLAPDLNRGTVDFRPVTRSPGLTEDDRREAADATDHWTAAGPLAPPPETPPTPTTTPAKSPRRATQAA
;
A
#
# COMPACT_ATOMS: atom_id res chain seq x y z
N MET A 1 -24.64 -16.18 12.66
CA MET A 1 -24.36 -15.44 11.41
C MET A 1 -23.54 -16.37 10.52
N ASN A 2 -24.02 -16.69 9.31
CA ASN A 2 -23.38 -17.67 8.41
C ASN A 2 -22.49 -16.90 7.41
N GLU A 3 -21.23 -17.28 7.29
CA GLU A 3 -20.25 -16.65 6.40
C GLU A 3 -19.56 -17.72 5.54
N ALA A 4 -19.41 -17.45 4.23
CA ALA A 4 -18.67 -18.33 3.34
C ALA A 4 -17.17 -18.17 3.60
N GLN A 5 -16.57 -19.12 4.31
CA GLN A 5 -15.13 -19.16 4.57
C GLN A 5 -14.40 -19.89 3.44
N ILE A 6 -13.25 -19.37 3.03
CA ILE A 6 -12.39 -19.96 2.00
C ILE A 6 -10.94 -19.94 2.45
N THR A 7 -10.18 -20.96 2.06
CA THR A 7 -8.72 -21.00 2.15
C THR A 7 -8.15 -21.11 0.75
N VAL A 8 -7.18 -20.27 0.41
CA VAL A 8 -6.50 -20.26 -0.89
C VAL A 8 -5.00 -20.33 -0.67
N THR A 9 -4.36 -21.29 -1.34
CA THR A 9 -2.92 -21.36 -1.48
C THR A 9 -2.53 -20.90 -2.88
N GLY A 10 -1.48 -20.11 -3.01
CA GLY A 10 -1.14 -19.50 -4.28
C GLY A 10 0.09 -18.62 -4.22
N TRP A 11 0.13 -17.62 -5.08
CA TRP A 11 1.23 -16.66 -5.18
C TRP A 11 0.70 -15.26 -5.45
N VAL A 12 1.43 -14.24 -4.98
CA VAL A 12 1.09 -12.84 -5.20
C VAL A 12 1.30 -12.50 -6.69
N ALA A 13 0.21 -12.22 -7.40
CA ALA A 13 0.21 -12.04 -8.85
C ALA A 13 0.62 -10.64 -9.32
N ALA A 14 0.49 -9.64 -8.46
CA ALA A 14 0.87 -8.26 -8.72
C ALA A 14 1.38 -7.61 -7.43
N GLU A 15 2.12 -6.50 -7.54
CA GLU A 15 2.59 -5.77 -6.36
C GLU A 15 1.43 -5.37 -5.45
N PRO A 16 1.53 -5.61 -4.12
CA PRO A 16 0.49 -5.20 -3.18
C PRO A 16 0.28 -3.69 -3.19
N ILE A 17 -0.97 -3.27 -3.10
CA ILE A 17 -1.35 -1.86 -3.02
C ILE A 17 -1.80 -1.58 -1.59
N TYR A 18 -0.97 -0.85 -0.84
CA TYR A 18 -1.32 -0.32 0.47
C TYR A 18 -1.94 1.07 0.34
N SER A 19 -3.03 1.31 1.05
CA SER A 19 -3.67 2.62 1.12
C SER A 19 -4.32 2.85 2.47
N VAL A 20 -4.55 4.11 2.81
CA VAL A 20 -5.29 4.50 4.01
C VAL A 20 -6.54 5.24 3.53
N THR A 21 -7.70 4.79 4.00
CA THR A 21 -8.98 5.43 3.65
C THR A 21 -9.07 6.83 4.25
N ALA A 22 -9.98 7.68 3.75
CA ALA A 22 -10.22 9.01 4.31
C ALA A 22 -10.57 9.00 5.81
N ALA A 23 -11.13 7.89 6.31
CA ALA A 23 -11.43 7.67 7.72
C ALA A 23 -10.21 7.17 8.54
N GLY A 24 -9.00 7.16 7.97
CA GLY A 24 -7.79 6.71 8.64
C GLY A 24 -7.66 5.19 8.79
N THR A 25 -8.50 4.40 8.11
CA THR A 25 -8.42 2.93 8.17
C THR A 25 -7.45 2.40 7.12
N SER A 26 -6.41 1.69 7.54
CA SER A 26 -5.48 0.97 6.66
C SER A 26 -6.17 -0.16 5.89
N CYS A 27 -5.88 -0.25 4.60
CA CYS A 27 -6.25 -1.37 3.76
C CYS A 27 -5.11 -1.73 2.81
N LEU A 28 -5.00 -3.02 2.48
CA LEU A 28 -4.03 -3.53 1.54
C LEU A 28 -4.70 -4.52 0.61
N SER A 29 -4.58 -4.29 -0.69
CA SER A 29 -5.11 -5.18 -1.72
C SER A 29 -3.99 -6.02 -2.32
N LEU A 30 -4.20 -7.34 -2.38
CA LEU A 30 -3.35 -8.27 -3.13
C LEU A 30 -4.14 -8.88 -4.29
N ARG A 31 -3.44 -9.19 -5.37
CA ARG A 31 -3.92 -10.14 -6.39
C ARG A 31 -3.24 -11.47 -6.13
N ILE A 32 -4.00 -12.56 -6.00
CA ILE A 32 -3.47 -13.90 -5.78
C ILE A 32 -3.81 -14.79 -6.97
N GLY A 33 -2.81 -15.44 -7.54
CA GLY A 33 -2.95 -16.52 -8.51
C GLY A 33 -2.95 -17.88 -7.80
N CYS A 34 -3.91 -18.73 -8.13
CA CYS A 34 -3.99 -20.12 -7.70
C CYS A 34 -4.06 -21.01 -8.93
N THR A 35 -3.04 -21.84 -9.12
CA THR A 35 -2.91 -22.75 -10.26
C THR A 35 -3.11 -24.19 -9.76
N PRO A 36 -4.28 -24.80 -9.99
CA PRO A 36 -4.51 -26.18 -9.61
C PRO A 36 -3.65 -27.11 -10.48
N ARG A 37 -3.13 -28.18 -9.87
CA ARG A 37 -2.40 -29.23 -10.60
C ARG A 37 -3.20 -30.51 -10.60
N ARG A 38 -3.25 -31.19 -11.74
CA ARG A 38 -3.90 -32.49 -11.93
C ARG A 38 -2.86 -33.50 -12.43
N TYR A 39 -2.87 -34.70 -11.85
CA TYR A 39 -2.08 -35.80 -12.39
C TYR A 39 -2.74 -36.37 -13.64
N ASP A 40 -2.06 -36.30 -14.78
CA ASP A 40 -2.48 -36.96 -16.01
C ASP A 40 -1.93 -38.39 -16.03
N ARG A 41 -2.83 -39.38 -15.98
CA ARG A 41 -2.47 -40.79 -15.99
C ARG A 41 -1.93 -41.29 -17.33
N GLN A 42 -2.31 -40.67 -18.45
CA GLN A 42 -1.82 -41.08 -19.77
C GLN A 42 -0.39 -40.60 -19.98
N ALA A 43 -0.11 -39.35 -19.59
CA ALA A 43 1.22 -38.76 -19.71
C ALA A 43 2.15 -39.08 -18.52
N GLY A 44 1.62 -39.63 -17.42
CA GLY A 44 2.41 -39.98 -16.23
C GLY A 44 2.99 -38.78 -15.48
N GLN A 45 2.39 -37.59 -15.60
CA GLN A 45 2.94 -36.35 -15.08
C GLN A 45 1.87 -35.42 -14.52
N TRP A 46 2.28 -34.54 -13.58
CA TRP A 46 1.45 -33.45 -13.10
C TRP A 46 1.38 -32.33 -14.14
N GLN A 47 0.16 -31.92 -14.47
CA GLN A 47 -0.10 -30.81 -15.38
C GLN A 47 -0.82 -29.69 -14.64
N ASP A 48 -0.47 -28.47 -15.03
CA ASP A 48 -1.10 -27.26 -14.52
C ASP A 48 -2.42 -27.03 -15.26
N LEU A 49 -3.45 -26.69 -14.50
CA LEU A 49 -4.75 -26.30 -15.04
C LEU A 49 -4.85 -24.77 -15.13
N GLU A 50 -6.02 -24.29 -15.54
CA GLU A 50 -6.30 -22.86 -15.61
C GLU A 50 -6.09 -22.18 -14.26
N THR A 51 -5.32 -21.08 -14.27
CA THR A 51 -5.05 -20.30 -13.07
C THR A 51 -6.23 -19.41 -12.74
N MET A 52 -6.76 -19.56 -11.54
CA MET A 52 -7.75 -18.64 -10.99
C MET A 52 -7.04 -17.47 -10.32
N PHE A 53 -7.56 -16.26 -10.55
CA PHE A 53 -7.03 -15.06 -9.91
C PHE A 53 -8.10 -14.40 -9.02
N LEU A 54 -7.76 -14.18 -7.75
CA LEU A 54 -8.63 -13.62 -6.73
C LEU A 54 -8.04 -12.33 -6.17
N THR A 55 -8.90 -11.37 -5.85
CA THR A 55 -8.48 -10.17 -5.12
C THR A 55 -8.65 -10.43 -3.63
N VAL A 56 -7.63 -10.11 -2.85
CA VAL A 56 -7.64 -10.27 -1.40
C VAL A 56 -7.52 -8.89 -0.76
N GLN A 57 -8.42 -8.61 0.18
CA GLN A 57 -8.47 -7.38 0.95
C GLN A 57 -8.05 -7.64 2.38
N CYS A 58 -6.96 -7.02 2.80
CA CYS A 58 -6.51 -6.96 4.18
C CYS A 58 -6.92 -5.62 4.79
N TRP A 59 -7.32 -5.63 6.05
CA TRP A 59 -7.79 -4.43 6.75
C TRP A 59 -7.08 -4.23 8.08
N ARG A 60 -6.98 -2.98 8.53
CA ARG A 60 -6.45 -2.58 9.84
C ARG A 60 -5.06 -3.20 10.06
N SER A 61 -4.84 -3.81 11.24
CA SER A 61 -3.56 -4.41 11.60
C SER A 61 -3.07 -5.47 10.61
N LEU A 62 -3.97 -6.22 9.95
CA LEU A 62 -3.52 -7.17 8.93
C LEU A 62 -2.93 -6.44 7.72
N ALA A 63 -3.54 -5.33 7.28
CA ALA A 63 -2.99 -4.53 6.19
C ALA A 63 -1.60 -3.97 6.54
N ASP A 64 -1.45 -3.42 7.74
CA ASP A 64 -0.17 -2.83 8.20
C ASP A 64 0.92 -3.90 8.34
N ASN A 65 0.58 -5.07 8.89
CA ASN A 65 1.51 -6.18 9.05
C ASN A 65 1.94 -6.74 7.70
N VAL A 66 1.01 -6.93 6.75
CA VAL A 66 1.33 -7.43 5.41
C VAL A 66 2.20 -6.41 4.65
N ASN A 67 1.91 -5.12 4.78
CA ASN A 67 2.74 -4.06 4.20
C ASN A 67 4.17 -4.09 4.79
N SER A 68 4.29 -4.18 6.11
CA SER A 68 5.56 -4.23 6.83
C SER A 68 6.36 -5.52 6.59
N SER A 69 5.67 -6.61 6.22
CA SER A 69 6.30 -7.90 5.89
C SER A 69 6.82 -7.96 4.45
N GLU A 70 6.66 -6.89 3.67
CA GLU A 70 7.19 -6.75 2.32
C GLU A 70 6.84 -7.90 1.37
N PHE A 71 5.57 -8.29 1.31
CA PHE A 71 5.11 -9.17 0.23
C PHE A 71 5.34 -8.50 -1.14
N ARG A 72 5.84 -9.28 -2.10
CA ARG A 72 6.12 -8.86 -3.48
C ARG A 72 5.46 -9.80 -4.46
N ARG A 73 5.37 -9.39 -5.72
CA ARG A 73 4.95 -10.28 -6.81
C ARG A 73 5.81 -11.56 -6.83
N GLY A 74 5.14 -12.70 -6.92
CA GLY A 74 5.74 -14.04 -6.93
C GLY A 74 5.83 -14.69 -5.55
N HIS A 75 5.66 -13.95 -4.44
CA HIS A 75 5.74 -14.55 -3.11
C HIS A 75 4.65 -15.61 -2.91
N PRO A 76 5.01 -16.80 -2.39
CA PRO A 76 4.06 -17.88 -2.15
C PRO A 76 3.27 -17.60 -0.86
N VAL A 77 1.95 -17.75 -0.92
CA VAL A 77 1.03 -17.30 0.14
C VAL A 77 -0.09 -18.29 0.41
N ILE A 78 -0.58 -18.25 1.64
CA ILE A 78 -1.80 -18.90 2.10
C ILE A 78 -2.71 -17.81 2.68
N VAL A 79 -3.96 -17.77 2.25
CA VAL A 79 -4.97 -16.83 2.73
C VAL A 79 -6.18 -17.58 3.22
N THR A 80 -6.69 -17.20 4.39
CA THR A 80 -8.01 -17.61 4.88
C THR A 80 -8.88 -16.39 5.11
N GLY A 81 -10.16 -16.50 4.80
CA GLY A 81 -11.09 -15.40 5.04
C GLY A 81 -12.45 -15.61 4.43
N ARG A 82 -13.19 -14.51 4.28
CA ARG A 82 -14.58 -14.51 3.83
C ARG A 82 -14.62 -14.29 2.33
N LEU A 83 -15.26 -15.21 1.60
CA LEU A 83 -15.54 -15.03 0.18
C LEU A 83 -16.70 -14.04 0.00
N ARG A 84 -16.47 -13.01 -0.80
CA ARG A 84 -17.45 -12.00 -1.20
C ARG A 84 -17.53 -11.97 -2.72
N ILE A 85 -18.74 -11.85 -3.24
CA ILE A 85 -18.98 -11.56 -4.65
C ILE A 85 -19.42 -10.10 -4.73
N ARG A 86 -18.59 -9.26 -5.33
CA ARG A 86 -18.88 -7.83 -5.51
C ARG A 86 -19.35 -7.59 -6.93
N GLN A 87 -20.49 -6.93 -7.07
CA GLN A 87 -20.94 -6.41 -8.36
C GLN A 87 -20.28 -5.05 -8.61
N TYR A 88 -19.83 -4.82 -9.83
CA TYR A 88 -19.28 -3.53 -10.26
C TYR A 88 -19.64 -3.28 -11.72
N GLU A 89 -19.76 -2.01 -12.09
CA GLU A 89 -19.96 -1.63 -13.47
C GLU A 89 -18.61 -1.43 -14.16
N LYS A 90 -18.48 -2.00 -15.35
CA LYS A 90 -17.34 -1.78 -16.23
C LYS A 90 -17.81 -1.79 -17.67
N ASP A 91 -17.44 -0.74 -18.41
CA ASP A 91 -17.81 -0.56 -19.82
C ASP A 91 -19.34 -0.61 -20.05
N GLY A 92 -20.12 -0.03 -19.13
CA GLY A 92 -21.59 -0.01 -19.19
C GLY A 92 -22.28 -1.35 -18.85
N ALA A 93 -21.52 -2.36 -18.43
CA ALA A 93 -22.04 -3.68 -18.08
C ALA A 93 -21.78 -4.02 -16.60
N ASN A 94 -22.77 -4.65 -15.97
CA ASN A 94 -22.62 -5.24 -14.64
C ASN A 94 -21.69 -6.46 -14.73
N ARG A 95 -20.64 -6.45 -13.91
CA ARG A 95 -19.67 -7.52 -13.74
C ARG A 95 -19.64 -7.96 -12.29
N PHE A 96 -19.19 -9.20 -12.07
CA PHE A 96 -18.96 -9.75 -10.74
C PHE A 96 -17.48 -10.00 -10.53
N ALA A 97 -16.97 -9.67 -9.36
CA ALA A 97 -15.63 -10.01 -8.91
C ALA A 97 -15.72 -10.85 -7.65
N ALA A 98 -15.01 -11.98 -7.63
CA ALA A 98 -14.77 -12.74 -6.42
C ALA A 98 -13.61 -12.09 -5.65
N GLU A 99 -13.88 -11.72 -4.41
CA GLU A 99 -12.95 -11.08 -3.49
C GLU A 99 -12.90 -11.86 -2.18
N ILE A 100 -11.74 -11.87 -1.53
CA ILE A 100 -11.57 -12.46 -0.20
C ILE A 100 -11.30 -11.32 0.77
N GLU A 101 -12.16 -11.14 1.75
CA GLU A 101 -11.86 -10.33 2.93
C GLU A 101 -11.02 -11.21 3.86
N ALA A 102 -9.71 -10.95 3.90
CA ALA A 102 -8.76 -11.79 4.61
C ALA A 102 -8.93 -11.68 6.13
N VAL A 103 -8.99 -12.84 6.77
CA VAL A 103 -8.87 -12.97 8.23
C VAL A 103 -7.41 -13.26 8.59
N THR A 104 -6.75 -14.11 7.83
CA THR A 104 -5.33 -14.44 7.99
C THR A 104 -4.64 -14.49 6.62
N LEU A 105 -3.40 -14.00 6.56
CA LEU A 105 -2.49 -14.17 5.44
C LEU A 105 -1.13 -14.64 5.97
N ALA A 106 -0.56 -15.67 5.35
CA ALA A 106 0.72 -16.23 5.73
C ALA A 106 1.59 -16.52 4.49
N PRO A 107 2.92 -16.47 4.63
CA PRO A 107 3.84 -17.01 3.64
C PRO A 107 3.73 -18.54 3.58
N ASP A 108 3.80 -19.14 2.39
CA ASP A 108 3.87 -20.60 2.23
C ASP A 108 5.32 -21.09 2.34
N LEU A 109 5.64 -21.68 3.49
CA LEU A 109 7.00 -22.13 3.83
C LEU A 109 7.42 -23.42 3.10
N ASN A 110 6.53 -24.07 2.34
CA ASN A 110 6.98 -25.13 1.42
C ASN A 110 7.82 -24.58 0.26
N ARG A 111 7.79 -23.25 0.05
CA ARG A 111 8.39 -22.56 -1.10
C ARG A 111 9.35 -21.44 -0.69
N GLY A 112 9.68 -21.32 0.60
CA GLY A 112 10.58 -20.29 1.11
C GLY A 112 10.73 -20.31 2.63
N THR A 113 11.55 -19.41 3.15
CA THR A 113 11.75 -19.18 4.59
C THR A 113 11.31 -17.76 4.95
N VAL A 114 11.03 -17.51 6.23
CA VAL A 114 10.67 -16.18 6.74
C VAL A 114 11.31 -15.87 8.08
N ASP A 115 11.56 -14.59 8.30
CA ASP A 115 11.95 -14.02 9.60
C ASP A 115 10.68 -13.47 10.29
N PHE A 116 10.27 -14.08 11.40
CA PHE A 116 9.09 -13.63 12.12
C PHE A 116 9.46 -12.55 13.13
N ARG A 117 8.83 -11.38 12.99
CA ARG A 117 8.99 -10.26 13.92
C ARG A 117 7.67 -10.05 14.67
N PRO A 118 7.66 -10.15 16.02
CA PRO A 118 6.46 -9.85 16.78
C PRO A 118 6.06 -8.39 16.57
N VAL A 119 4.76 -8.14 16.46
CA VAL A 119 4.26 -6.77 16.43
C VAL A 119 4.45 -6.17 17.82
N THR A 120 5.45 -5.30 17.97
CA THR A 120 5.60 -4.49 19.16
C THR A 120 4.53 -3.41 19.11
N ARG A 121 3.44 -3.63 19.86
CA ARG A 121 2.57 -2.50 20.20
C ARG A 121 3.37 -1.67 21.18
N SER A 122 3.72 -0.44 20.82
CA SER A 122 4.28 0.49 21.78
C SER A 122 3.36 0.46 23.01
N PRO A 123 3.88 0.18 24.21
CA PRO A 123 3.17 0.54 25.42
C PRO A 123 2.72 1.99 25.23
N GLY A 124 1.47 2.32 25.57
CA GLY A 124 1.04 3.71 25.51
C GLY A 124 2.08 4.60 26.19
N LEU A 125 2.34 5.78 25.62
CA LEU A 125 3.41 6.70 26.05
C LEU A 125 3.61 6.63 27.57
N THR A 126 4.76 6.10 27.97
CA THR A 126 5.14 6.06 29.38
C THR A 126 5.38 7.49 29.86
N GLU A 127 5.35 7.69 31.17
CA GLU A 127 5.64 9.02 31.74
C GLU A 127 7.07 9.46 31.40
N ASP A 128 8.00 8.51 31.27
CA ASP A 128 9.36 8.77 30.82
C ASP A 128 9.40 9.21 29.35
N ASP A 129 8.66 8.55 28.45
CA ASP A 129 8.55 8.98 27.04
C ASP A 129 7.99 10.42 26.92
N ARG A 130 7.04 10.77 27.79
CA ARG A 130 6.46 12.13 27.85
C ARG A 130 7.47 13.14 28.35
N ARG A 131 8.27 12.77 29.36
CA ARG A 131 9.32 13.64 29.90
C ARG A 131 10.43 13.86 28.89
N GLU A 132 10.87 12.81 28.20
CA GLU A 132 11.84 12.93 27.11
C GLU A 132 11.32 13.81 25.96
N ALA A 133 10.04 13.70 25.60
CA ALA A 133 9.43 14.58 24.60
C ALA A 133 9.33 16.05 25.06
N ALA A 134 9.07 16.29 26.35
CA ALA A 134 9.06 17.63 26.93
C ALA A 134 10.47 18.23 26.96
N ASP A 135 11.46 17.48 27.45
CA ASP A 135 12.88 17.88 27.43
C ASP A 135 13.37 18.11 25.99
N ALA A 136 12.86 17.33 25.03
CA ALA A 136 13.15 17.52 23.62
C ALA A 136 12.60 18.85 23.08
N THR A 137 11.37 19.18 23.46
CA THR A 137 10.71 20.43 23.09
C THR A 137 11.40 21.64 23.74
N ASP A 138 11.82 21.50 25.00
CA ASP A 138 12.51 22.54 25.74
C ASP A 138 13.91 22.82 25.16
N HIS A 139 14.66 21.80 24.74
CA HIS A 139 15.94 22.03 24.07
C HIS A 139 15.77 22.79 22.74
N TRP A 140 14.71 22.47 21.99
CA TRP A 140 14.46 23.10 20.70
C TRP A 140 14.05 24.56 20.90
N THR A 141 13.24 24.82 21.93
CA THR A 141 12.83 26.16 22.33
C THR A 141 14.02 26.98 22.86
N ALA A 142 14.92 26.35 23.62
CA ALA A 142 16.12 26.99 24.16
C ALA A 142 17.21 27.28 23.12
N ALA A 143 17.23 26.56 21.99
CA ALA A 143 18.16 26.82 20.88
C ALA A 143 17.96 28.18 20.20
N GLY A 144 16.86 28.87 20.52
CA GLY A 144 16.54 30.20 20.00
C GLY A 144 16.19 30.20 18.50
N PRO A 145 15.47 31.21 18.01
CA PRO A 145 15.16 31.29 16.58
C PRO A 145 16.45 31.38 15.77
N LEU A 146 16.57 30.54 14.74
CA LEU A 146 17.61 30.67 13.73
C LEU A 146 17.57 32.11 13.20
N ALA A 147 18.69 32.83 13.30
CA ALA A 147 18.78 34.18 12.79
C ALA A 147 18.27 34.22 11.34
N PRO A 148 17.45 35.22 10.97
CA PRO A 148 16.95 35.32 9.60
C PRO A 148 18.15 35.30 8.65
N PRO A 149 18.05 34.61 7.49
CA PRO A 149 19.13 34.59 6.53
C PRO A 149 19.51 36.04 6.17
N PRO A 150 20.81 36.34 5.98
CA PRO A 150 21.25 37.69 5.67
C PRO A 150 20.50 38.18 4.43
N GLU A 151 19.88 39.36 4.53
CA GLU A 151 19.18 39.99 3.41
C GLU A 151 20.16 40.13 2.24
N THR A 152 19.87 39.43 1.14
CA THR A 152 20.55 39.65 -0.14
C THR A 152 20.40 41.13 -0.51
N PRO A 153 21.50 41.87 -0.79
CA PRO A 153 21.40 43.28 -1.16
C PRO A 153 20.53 43.43 -2.42
N PRO A 154 19.74 44.51 -2.53
CA PRO A 154 18.83 44.69 -3.65
C PRO A 154 19.61 44.82 -4.96
N THR A 155 19.24 43.97 -5.93
CA THR A 155 19.69 44.07 -7.32
C THR A 155 19.35 45.46 -7.87
N PRO A 156 20.29 46.20 -8.49
CA PRO A 156 19.98 47.50 -9.09
C PRO A 156 18.95 47.33 -10.21
N THR A 157 17.79 47.95 -10.04
CA THR A 157 16.73 48.06 -11.05
C THR A 157 17.28 48.75 -12.29
N THR A 158 17.53 47.97 -13.35
CA THR A 158 17.79 48.52 -14.68
C THR A 158 16.46 49.03 -15.24
N THR A 159 16.34 50.35 -15.41
CA THR A 159 15.23 51.00 -16.09
C THR A 159 15.14 50.48 -17.54
N PRO A 160 13.99 49.96 -18.01
CA PRO A 160 13.86 49.61 -19.41
C PRO A 160 13.73 50.87 -20.27
N ALA A 161 14.61 50.98 -21.27
CA ALA A 161 14.55 52.00 -22.30
C ALA A 161 13.27 51.84 -23.15
N LYS A 162 12.67 52.98 -23.48
CA LYS A 162 11.39 53.14 -24.17
C LYS A 162 11.53 52.78 -25.66
N SER A 163 10.87 51.72 -26.13
CA SER A 163 10.76 51.43 -27.57
C SER A 163 9.67 52.28 -28.23
N PRO A 164 9.89 52.85 -29.43
CA PRO A 164 8.94 53.75 -30.08
C PRO A 164 7.79 53.00 -30.76
N ARG A 165 6.58 53.58 -30.68
CA ARG A 165 5.36 53.12 -31.35
C ARG A 165 5.47 53.29 -32.86
N ARG A 166 5.22 52.21 -33.62
CA ARG A 166 4.97 52.27 -35.07
C ARG A 166 3.46 52.33 -35.28
N ALA A 167 2.97 53.47 -35.77
CA ALA A 167 1.58 53.62 -36.19
C ALA A 167 1.44 53.06 -37.60
N THR A 168 0.50 52.12 -37.78
CA THR A 168 0.00 51.69 -39.08
C THR A 168 -1.29 52.46 -39.33
N GLN A 169 -1.35 53.24 -40.41
CA GLN A 169 -2.61 53.75 -40.95
C GLN A 169 -2.56 53.70 -42.49
N ALA A 170 -3.74 53.49 -43.04
CA ALA A 170 -4.05 52.90 -44.33
C ALA A 170 -3.91 53.83 -45.55
N ALA A 171 -3.73 53.21 -46.72
CA ALA A 171 -4.53 53.41 -47.94
C ALA A 171 -4.37 52.18 -48.84
#